data_AF-A0A5C8TY23-F1
#
_entry.id   AF-A0A5C8TY23-F1
#
_cell.length_a   1.000
_cell.length_b   1.000
_cell.length_c   1.000
_cell.angle_alpha   90.00
_cell.angle_beta   90.00
_cell.angle_gamma   90.00
#
_symmetry.space_group_name_H-M   'P 1'
#
loop_
_entity.id
_entity.type
_entity.pdbx_description
1 polymer ?
#
loop_
_entity_poly.entity_id
_entity_poly.type
_entity_poly.pdbx_seq_one_letter_code
_entity_poly.pdbx_strand_id
1 'polypeptide(L)'
;MADATDDDLPEILIRRKRKHARAQANSTARRKARNAPRRDDLARAAYYVLLLTMEEAEKQGEIERANRMRHRMLLMMEDALFDRAASAMAFDGHADTVIQDVKAWVGARRFAKRREAEAARSAADTK
;
A
#
# COMPACT_ATOMS: atom_id res chain seq x y z
N MET A 1 -14.97 24.10 30.84
CA MET A 1 -14.12 24.70 29.79
C MET A 1 -12.85 25.20 30.46
N ALA A 2 -11.78 24.43 30.38
CA ALA A 2 -10.42 24.91 30.59
C ALA A 2 -9.54 23.96 29.77
N ASP A 3 -9.35 24.34 28.52
CA ASP A 3 -8.36 23.75 27.64
C ASP A 3 -7.00 24.08 28.29
N ALA A 4 -6.40 23.10 28.94
CA ALA A 4 -5.11 23.26 29.60
C ALA A 4 -4.05 23.39 28.50
N THR A 5 -3.88 24.61 28.00
CA THR A 5 -2.76 24.97 27.14
C THR A 5 -1.47 24.65 27.91
N ASP A 6 -0.44 24.19 27.20
CA ASP A 6 0.85 23.77 27.76
C ASP A 6 1.55 24.88 28.61
N ASP A 7 0.97 26.08 28.70
CA ASP A 7 1.46 27.26 29.44
C ASP A 7 1.38 27.13 30.97
N ASP A 8 0.50 26.28 31.53
CA ASP A 8 0.38 26.09 32.99
C ASP A 8 1.27 24.97 33.56
N LEU A 9 2.11 24.36 32.73
CA LEU A 9 3.01 23.29 33.16
C LEU A 9 4.34 23.86 33.68
N PRO A 10 4.85 23.35 34.82
CA PRO A 10 6.21 23.62 35.27
C PRO A 10 7.21 23.48 34.11
N GLU A 11 8.14 24.43 33.97
CA GLU A 11 9.06 24.51 32.83
C GLU A 11 9.84 23.20 32.58
N ILE A 12 10.11 22.45 33.65
CA ILE A 12 10.74 21.12 33.62
C ILE A 12 9.86 20.09 32.89
N LEU A 13 8.54 20.11 33.10
CA LEU A 13 7.58 19.22 32.43
C LEU A 13 7.42 19.58 30.95
N ILE A 14 7.38 20.88 30.61
CA ILE A 14 7.37 21.33 29.20
C ILE A 14 8.65 20.88 28.48
N ARG A 15 9.82 21.06 29.11
CA ARG A 15 11.11 20.59 28.56
C ARG A 15 11.15 19.07 28.39
N ARG A 16 10.62 18.30 29.35
CA ARG A 16 10.52 16.82 29.26
C ARG A 16 9.58 16.39 28.14
N LYS A 17 8.39 16.98 28.01
CA LYS A 17 7.45 16.73 26.91
C LYS A 17 8.08 17.02 25.55
N ARG A 18 8.73 18.18 25.40
CA ARG A 18 9.45 18.57 24.16
C ARG A 18 10.59 17.61 23.84
N LYS A 19 11.36 17.16 24.84
CA LYS A 19 12.44 16.16 24.65
C LYS A 19 11.88 14.81 24.20
N HIS A 20 10.77 14.36 24.80
CA HIS A 20 10.11 13.12 24.45
C HIS A 20 9.53 13.16 23.02
N ALA A 21 8.83 14.24 22.66
CA ALA A 21 8.31 14.46 21.31
C ALA A 21 9.43 14.48 20.25
N ARG A 22 10.55 15.17 20.52
CA ARG A 22 11.74 15.16 19.65
C ARG A 22 12.35 13.76 19.52
N ALA A 23 12.42 13.00 20.61
CA ALA A 23 12.93 11.63 20.58
C ALA A 23 12.02 10.69 19.77
N GLN A 24 10.69 10.81 19.90
CA GLN A 24 9.72 10.08 19.09
C GLN A 24 9.82 10.46 17.60
N ALA A 25 9.93 11.76 17.29
CA ALA A 25 10.11 12.23 15.92
C ALA A 25 11.39 11.65 15.29
N ASN A 26 12.52 11.70 16.01
CA ASN A 26 13.79 11.14 15.56
C ASN A 26 13.74 9.61 15.39
N SER A 27 13.09 8.91 16.31
CA SER A 27 12.86 7.45 16.20
C SER A 27 12.03 7.11 14.96
N THR A 28 10.94 7.85 14.74
CA THR A 28 10.05 7.67 13.59
C THR A 28 10.78 7.98 12.28
N ALA A 29 11.56 9.06 12.23
CA ALA A 29 12.37 9.42 11.07
C ALA A 29 13.42 8.33 10.75
N ARG A 30 14.11 7.79 11.78
CA ARG A 30 15.05 6.68 11.60
C ARG A 30 14.38 5.38 11.15
N ARG A 31 13.15 5.10 11.61
CA ARG A 31 12.35 3.97 11.13
C ARG A 31 11.92 4.17 9.68
N LYS A 32 11.47 5.37 9.30
CA LYS A 32 11.14 5.73 7.91
C LYS A 32 12.35 5.62 6.99
N ALA A 33 13.51 6.09 7.41
CA ALA A 33 14.75 5.99 6.63
C ALA A 33 15.21 4.53 6.46
N ARG A 34 15.12 3.71 7.52
CA ARG A 34 15.44 2.27 7.42
C ARG A 34 14.45 1.48 6.58
N ASN A 35 13.18 1.87 6.59
CA ASN A 35 12.11 1.27 5.79
C ASN A 35 11.85 2.04 4.50
N ALA A 36 12.80 2.87 4.05
CA ALA A 36 12.66 3.54 2.77
C ALA A 36 12.56 2.46 1.68
N PRO A 37 11.57 2.55 0.78
CA PRO A 37 11.36 1.54 -0.24
C PRO A 37 12.62 1.44 -1.10
N ARG A 38 13.16 0.23 -1.23
CA ARG A 38 14.31 -0.04 -2.07
C ARG A 38 13.85 -0.12 -3.52
N ARG A 39 14.81 -0.15 -4.45
CA ARG A 39 14.55 -0.32 -5.88
C ARG A 39 13.63 -1.52 -6.17
N ASP A 40 13.88 -2.64 -5.49
CA ASP A 40 13.10 -3.87 -5.67
C ASP A 40 11.68 -3.74 -5.11
N ASP A 41 11.50 -3.02 -4.01
CA ASP A 41 10.18 -2.75 -3.44
C ASP A 41 9.35 -1.88 -4.40
N LEU A 42 9.98 -0.87 -5.00
CA LEU A 42 9.36 -0.02 -6.01
C LEU A 42 9.06 -0.78 -7.30
N ALA A 43 9.96 -1.64 -7.77
CA ALA A 43 9.75 -2.47 -8.95
C ALA A 43 8.58 -3.44 -8.75
N ARG A 44 8.50 -4.07 -7.56
CA ARG A 44 7.39 -4.95 -7.20
C ARG A 44 6.07 -4.18 -7.11
N ALA A 45 6.07 -3.00 -6.49
CA ALA A 45 4.88 -2.16 -6.42
C ALA A 45 4.40 -1.72 -7.81
N ALA A 46 5.31 -1.28 -8.67
CA ALA A 46 5.00 -0.91 -10.05
C ALA A 46 4.45 -2.09 -10.86
N TYR A 47 5.02 -3.29 -10.66
CA TYR A 47 4.53 -4.51 -11.29
C TYR A 47 3.09 -4.84 -10.85
N TYR A 48 2.76 -4.75 -9.57
CA TYR A 48 1.40 -4.98 -9.09
C TYR A 48 0.39 -3.93 -9.61
N VAL A 49 0.80 -2.66 -9.67
CA VAL A 49 -0.02 -1.61 -10.27
C VAL A 49 -0.28 -1.90 -11.76
N LEU A 50 0.72 -2.39 -12.49
CA LEU A 50 0.58 -2.79 -13.88
C LEU A 50 -0.45 -3.92 -14.04
N LEU A 51 -0.39 -4.96 -13.19
CA LEU A 51 -1.35 -6.06 -13.21
C LEU A 51 -2.79 -5.59 -12.96
N LEU A 52 -3.00 -4.71 -11.98
CA LEU A 52 -4.32 -4.13 -11.69
C LEU A 52 -4.82 -3.25 -12.85
N THR A 53 -3.93 -2.53 -13.50
CA THR A 53 -4.27 -1.68 -14.67
C THR A 53 -4.69 -2.54 -15.86
N MET A 54 -4.02 -3.68 -16.07
CA MET A 54 -4.42 -4.66 -17.09
C MET A 54 -5.79 -5.24 -16.77
N GLU A 55 -6.02 -5.67 -15.53
CA GLU A 55 -7.32 -6.21 -15.08
C GLU A 55 -8.47 -5.18 -15.24
N GLU A 56 -8.20 -3.90 -14.94
CA GLU A 56 -9.18 -2.83 -15.12
C GLU A 56 -9.47 -2.57 -16.60
N ALA A 57 -8.45 -2.56 -17.46
CA ALA A 57 -8.62 -2.43 -18.91
C ALA A 57 -9.48 -3.57 -19.47
N GLU A 58 -9.26 -4.81 -19.03
CA GLU A 58 -10.10 -5.96 -19.42
C GLU A 58 -11.56 -5.77 -19.00
N LYS A 59 -11.83 -5.33 -17.76
CA LYS A 59 -13.19 -5.05 -17.27
C LYS A 59 -13.89 -3.94 -18.05
N GLN A 60 -13.14 -2.97 -18.56
CA GLN A 60 -13.64 -1.87 -19.37
C GLN A 60 -13.79 -2.23 -20.86
N GLY A 61 -13.44 -3.46 -21.26
CA GLY A 61 -13.47 -3.89 -22.66
C GLY A 61 -12.30 -3.36 -23.50
N GLU A 62 -11.28 -2.75 -22.88
CA GLU A 62 -10.05 -2.27 -23.53
C GLU A 62 -9.03 -3.41 -23.73
N ILE A 63 -9.47 -4.52 -24.34
CA ILE A 63 -8.68 -5.77 -24.48
C ILE A 63 -7.33 -5.51 -25.17
N GLU A 64 -7.31 -4.65 -26.20
CA GLU A 64 -6.09 -4.28 -26.92
C GLU A 64 -5.05 -3.60 -26.02
N ARG A 65 -5.48 -2.83 -25.02
CA ARG A 65 -4.58 -2.17 -24.08
C ARG A 65 -3.94 -3.17 -23.14
N ALA A 66 -4.72 -4.10 -22.60
CA ALA A 66 -4.22 -5.19 -21.76
C ALA A 66 -3.22 -6.09 -22.54
N ASN A 67 -3.59 -6.46 -23.76
CA ASN A 67 -2.76 -7.28 -24.65
C ASN A 67 -1.42 -6.61 -25.00
N ARG A 68 -1.40 -5.29 -25.23
CA ARG A 68 -0.15 -4.55 -25.49
C ARG A 68 0.84 -4.65 -24.33
N MET A 69 0.35 -4.56 -23.08
CA MET A 69 1.22 -4.65 -21.89
C MET A 69 1.77 -6.07 -21.73
N ARG A 70 0.91 -7.09 -21.87
CA ARG A 70 1.31 -8.50 -21.85
C ARG A 70 2.33 -8.82 -22.95
N HIS A 71 2.09 -8.34 -24.16
CA HIS A 71 2.98 -8.56 -25.31
C HIS A 71 4.39 -8.00 -25.08
N ARG A 72 4.51 -6.77 -24.55
CA ARG A 72 5.82 -6.16 -24.26
C ARG A 72 6.61 -6.97 -23.22
N MET A 73 5.95 -7.50 -22.20
CA MET A 73 6.59 -8.36 -21.22
C MET A 73 7.10 -9.65 -21.87
N LEU A 74 6.28 -10.30 -22.72
CA LEU A 74 6.68 -11.52 -23.41
C LEU A 74 7.85 -11.30 -24.37
N LEU A 75 7.90 -10.18 -25.09
CA LEU A 75 9.06 -9.83 -25.92
C LEU A 75 10.33 -9.68 -25.08
N MET A 76 10.26 -9.04 -23.92
CA MET A 76 11.41 -8.92 -23.01
C MET A 76 11.90 -10.28 -22.50
N MET A 77 10.98 -11.22 -22.24
CA MET A 77 11.34 -12.58 -21.83
C MET A 77 11.98 -13.37 -22.98
N GLU A 78 11.45 -13.21 -24.19
CA GLU A 78 12.00 -13.79 -25.42
C GLU A 78 13.41 -13.24 -25.71
N ASP A 79 13.62 -11.93 -25.57
CA ASP A 79 14.93 -11.28 -25.69
C ASP A 79 15.94 -11.80 -24.65
N ALA A 80 15.45 -12.20 -23.47
CA ALA A 80 16.23 -12.83 -22.41
C ALA A 80 16.38 -14.35 -22.59
N LEU A 81 16.02 -14.89 -23.75
CA LEU A 81 16.14 -16.31 -24.13
C LEU A 81 15.23 -17.27 -23.35
N PHE A 82 14.15 -16.77 -22.74
CA PHE A 82 13.13 -17.62 -22.14
C PHE A 82 12.10 -18.07 -23.17
N ASP A 83 11.55 -19.28 -22.99
CA ASP A 83 10.44 -19.76 -23.81
C ASP A 83 9.20 -18.88 -23.60
N ARG A 84 8.63 -18.41 -24.71
CA ARG A 84 7.52 -17.46 -24.71
C ARG A 84 6.23 -18.07 -24.17
N ALA A 85 5.95 -19.33 -24.49
CA ALA A 85 4.73 -20.00 -24.05
C ALA A 85 4.77 -20.30 -22.54
N ALA A 86 5.92 -20.78 -22.05
CA ALA A 86 6.17 -20.98 -20.64
C ALA A 86 6.10 -19.66 -19.86
N SER A 87 6.69 -18.58 -20.40
CA SER A 87 6.62 -17.24 -19.80
C SER A 87 5.18 -16.72 -19.72
N ALA A 88 4.38 -16.96 -20.76
CA ALA A 88 2.96 -16.60 -20.79
C ALA A 88 2.15 -17.36 -19.72
N MET A 89 2.31 -18.68 -19.63
CA MET A 89 1.63 -19.47 -18.60
C MET A 89 2.03 -19.05 -17.18
N ALA A 90 3.33 -18.84 -16.96
CA ALA A 90 3.84 -18.41 -15.67
C ALA A 90 3.31 -17.03 -15.28
N PHE A 91 3.24 -16.10 -16.25
CA PHE A 91 2.69 -14.78 -16.04
C PHE A 91 1.20 -14.83 -15.68
N ASP A 92 0.39 -15.55 -16.46
CA ASP A 92 -1.06 -15.61 -16.24
C ASP A 92 -1.37 -16.19 -14.85
N GLY A 93 -0.71 -17.30 -14.47
CA GLY A 93 -0.90 -17.91 -13.14
C GLY A 93 -0.45 -17.01 -11.99
N HIS A 94 0.65 -16.26 -12.18
CA HIS A 94 1.11 -15.31 -11.16
C HIS A 94 0.18 -14.09 -11.06
N ALA A 95 -0.27 -13.56 -12.19
CA ALA A 95 -1.18 -12.41 -12.26
C ALA A 95 -2.48 -12.69 -11.49
N ASP A 96 -3.09 -13.85 -11.72
CA ASP A 96 -4.32 -14.27 -11.02
C ASP A 96 -4.11 -14.34 -9.51
N THR A 97 -3.02 -14.95 -9.06
CA THR A 97 -2.70 -15.08 -7.63
C THR A 97 -2.54 -13.71 -6.98
N VAL A 98 -1.76 -12.83 -7.59
CA VAL A 98 -1.52 -11.47 -7.07
C VAL A 98 -2.81 -10.66 -7.04
N ILE A 99 -3.63 -10.72 -8.10
CA ILE A 99 -4.89 -9.99 -8.16
C ILE A 99 -5.84 -10.47 -7.04
N GLN A 100 -5.93 -11.79 -6.81
CA GLN A 100 -6.73 -12.36 -5.72
C GLN A 100 -6.24 -11.88 -4.35
N ASP A 101 -4.94 -11.94 -4.09
CA ASP A 101 -4.34 -11.49 -2.83
C ASP A 101 -4.59 -10.00 -2.57
N VAL A 102 -4.42 -9.16 -3.59
CA VAL A 102 -4.68 -7.72 -3.48
C VAL A 102 -6.16 -7.45 -3.23
N LYS A 103 -7.07 -8.13 -3.93
CA LYS A 103 -8.52 -8.01 -3.70
C LYS A 103 -8.89 -8.43 -2.28
N ALA A 104 -8.35 -9.54 -1.81
CA ALA A 104 -8.57 -10.02 -0.44
C ALA A 104 -8.07 -9.00 0.59
N TRP A 105 -6.88 -8.45 0.38
CA TRP A 105 -6.30 -7.42 1.26
C TRP A 105 -7.13 -6.12 1.27
N VAL A 106 -7.52 -5.61 0.09
CA VAL A 106 -8.38 -4.42 -0.03
C VAL A 106 -9.73 -4.68 0.63
N GLY A 107 -10.31 -5.87 0.43
CA GLY A 107 -11.53 -6.32 1.09
C GLY A 107 -11.40 -6.25 2.61
N ALA A 108 -10.39 -6.93 3.17
CA ALA A 108 -10.13 -6.97 4.61
C ALA A 108 -9.96 -5.56 5.20
N ARG A 109 -9.24 -4.67 4.51
CA ARG A 109 -9.01 -3.29 4.96
C ARG A 109 -10.28 -2.44 4.91
N ARG A 110 -11.14 -2.64 3.91
CA ARG A 110 -12.48 -2.00 3.84
C ARG A 110 -13.38 -2.48 4.98
N PHE A 111 -13.37 -3.78 5.30
CA PHE A 111 -14.11 -4.32 6.43
C PHE A 111 -13.62 -3.77 7.78
N ALA A 112 -12.31 -3.72 7.99
CA ALA A 112 -11.73 -3.15 9.22
C ALA A 112 -12.16 -1.69 9.41
N LYS A 113 -12.06 -0.86 8.35
CA LYS A 113 -12.52 0.54 8.39
C LYS A 113 -14.02 0.68 8.66
N ARG A 114 -14.87 -0.21 8.11
CA ARG A 114 -16.30 -0.20 8.40
C ARG A 114 -16.58 -0.49 9.88
N ARG A 115 -15.88 -1.48 10.45
CA ARG A 115 -16.00 -1.80 11.88
C ARG A 115 -15.53 -0.64 12.77
N GLU A 116 -14.44 0.03 12.42
CA GLU A 116 -13.98 1.23 13.13
C GLU A 116 -15.03 2.35 13.06
N ALA A 117 -15.62 2.58 11.89
CA ALA A 117 -16.66 3.58 11.70
C ALA A 117 -17.96 3.25 12.46
N GLU A 118 -18.36 1.98 12.50
CA GLU A 118 -19.52 1.51 13.28
C GLU A 118 -19.26 1.64 14.78
N ALA A 119 -18.08 1.24 15.27
CA ALA A 119 -17.70 1.42 16.67
C ALA A 119 -17.67 2.90 17.08
N ALA A 120 -17.18 3.78 16.20
CA ALA A 120 -17.16 5.23 16.44
C ALA A 120 -18.58 5.83 16.48
N ARG A 121 -19.52 5.33 15.68
CA ARG A 121 -20.94 5.75 15.72
C ARG A 121 -21.63 5.26 16.99
N SER A 122 -21.47 3.99 17.35
CA SER A 122 -22.06 3.44 18.58
C SER A 122 -21.55 4.17 19.83
N ALA A 123 -20.28 4.59 19.85
CA ALA A 123 -19.71 5.39 20.93
C ALA A 123 -20.19 6.86 20.96
N ALA A 124 -20.65 7.39 19.83
CA ALA A 124 -21.27 8.71 19.74
C ALA A 124 -22.73 8.68 20.21
N ASP A 125 -23.45 7.59 19.95
CA ASP A 125 -24.86 7.41 20.35
C ASP A 125 -25.02 7.07 21.85
N THR A 126 -23.93 6.74 22.56
CA THR A 126 -23.94 6.46 24.01
C THR A 126 -23.56 7.66 24.90
N LYS A 127 -23.39 8.85 24.31
CA LYS A 127 -23.17 10.11 25.03
C LYS A 127 -24.37 11.04 24.88
#